data_AF-A0A1Y2T4S0-F1
#
_entry.id   AF-A0A1Y2T4S0-F1
#
_cell.length_a   1.000
_cell.length_b   1.000
_cell.length_c   1.000
_cell.angle_alpha   90.00
_cell.angle_beta   90.00
_cell.angle_gamma   90.00
#
_symmetry.space_group_name_H-M   'P 1'
#
loop_
_entity.id
_entity.type
_entity.pdbx_description
1 polymer ?
#
loop_
_entity_poly.entity_id
_entity_poly.type
_entity_poly.pdbx_seq_one_letter_code
_entity_poly.pdbx_strand_id
1 'polypeptide(L)'
;MTWLQGFLRSVAHDRRWWWALLVINFLGSLYGFYWYWPQLSQTPPARWFIVPDSPGATFLFAIWLGLLLAGVDWRSPGMQLLGAVAFVSNMKYGLWTATVLPQAGMKYGWEFDFVHLSLSHLGMWVQGFLFARHYRPGPAAAAVALAWMVVQDTVDYR
;
A
#
# COMPACT_ATOMS: atom_id res chain seq x y z
N MET A 1 14.98 -25.69 -0.03
CA MET A 1 14.13 -24.48 0.03
C MET A 1 13.58 -24.39 1.43
N THR A 2 13.75 -23.25 2.14
CA THR A 2 13.29 -23.16 3.54
C THR A 2 11.76 -23.05 3.59
N TRP A 3 11.14 -23.50 4.70
CA TRP A 3 9.70 -23.39 4.92
C TRP A 3 9.18 -21.96 4.69
N LEU A 4 9.92 -20.95 5.18
CA LEU A 4 9.61 -19.53 5.00
C LEU A 4 9.56 -19.11 3.53
N GLN A 5 10.52 -19.57 2.71
CA GLN A 5 10.52 -19.27 1.28
C GLN A 5 9.33 -19.90 0.56
N GLY A 6 8.92 -21.11 0.98
CA GLY A 6 7.73 -21.76 0.46
C GLY A 6 6.46 -20.98 0.80
N PHE A 7 6.33 -20.57 2.07
CA PHE A 7 5.21 -19.75 2.53
C PHE A 7 5.12 -18.42 1.75
N LEU A 8 6.19 -17.64 1.68
CA LEU A 8 6.19 -16.35 0.99
C LEU A 8 5.87 -16.47 -0.51
N ARG A 9 6.33 -17.54 -1.18
CA ARG A 9 5.93 -17.81 -2.56
C ARG A 9 4.45 -18.14 -2.68
N SER A 10 3.90 -18.89 -1.72
CA SER A 10 2.47 -19.21 -1.71
C SER A 10 1.62 -17.96 -1.58
N VAL A 11 2.01 -17.00 -0.72
CA VAL A 11 1.30 -15.72 -0.56
C VAL A 11 1.24 -14.94 -1.89
N ALA A 12 2.32 -14.99 -2.67
CA ALA A 12 2.36 -14.29 -3.95
C ALA A 12 1.60 -15.00 -5.08
N HIS A 13 1.34 -16.32 -5.02
CA HIS A 13 0.80 -17.07 -6.17
C HIS A 13 -0.53 -17.80 -5.93
N ASP A 14 -0.89 -18.07 -4.68
CA ASP A 14 -2.12 -18.79 -4.34
C ASP A 14 -3.28 -17.81 -4.18
N ARG A 15 -4.37 -18.07 -4.93
CA ARG A 15 -5.59 -17.27 -4.93
C ARG A 15 -6.22 -17.13 -3.54
N ARG A 16 -6.01 -18.10 -2.64
CA ARG A 16 -6.49 -18.02 -1.25
C ARG A 16 -5.90 -16.81 -0.52
N TRP A 17 -4.60 -16.60 -0.69
CA TRP A 17 -3.92 -15.43 -0.11
C TRP A 17 -4.32 -14.14 -0.81
N TRP A 18 -4.54 -14.16 -2.12
CA TRP A 18 -5.02 -12.97 -2.82
C TRP A 18 -6.40 -12.53 -2.35
N TRP A 19 -7.33 -13.46 -2.12
CA TRP A 19 -8.63 -13.15 -1.53
C TRP A 19 -8.50 -12.58 -0.11
N ALA A 20 -7.66 -13.18 0.72
CA ALA A 20 -7.42 -12.66 2.07
C ALA A 20 -6.83 -11.25 2.03
N LEU A 21 -5.79 -11.03 1.22
CA LEU A 21 -5.15 -9.72 1.05
C LEU A 21 -6.09 -8.70 0.43
N LEU A 22 -6.97 -9.10 -0.50
CA LEU A 22 -7.99 -8.22 -1.07
C LEU A 22 -8.92 -7.68 0.02
N VAL A 23 -9.45 -8.57 0.87
CA VAL A 23 -10.34 -8.19 1.98
C VAL A 23 -9.60 -7.32 2.99
N ILE A 24 -8.38 -7.70 3.38
CA ILE A 24 -7.57 -6.94 4.35
C ILE A 24 -7.26 -5.54 3.82
N ASN A 25 -6.81 -5.42 2.57
CA ASN A 25 -6.51 -4.12 1.97
C ASN A 25 -7.77 -3.29 1.82
N PHE A 26 -8.88 -3.88 1.35
CA PHE A 26 -10.14 -3.15 1.20
C PHE A 26 -10.67 -2.61 2.53
N LEU A 27 -10.72 -3.44 3.57
CA LEU A 27 -11.13 -3.00 4.91
C LEU A 27 -10.15 -1.99 5.51
N GLY A 28 -8.85 -2.20 5.30
CA GLY A 28 -7.80 -1.27 5.70
C GLY A 28 -7.96 0.10 5.02
N SER A 29 -8.31 0.13 3.74
CA SER A 29 -8.60 1.37 3.01
C SER A 29 -9.84 2.05 3.57
N LEU A 30 -10.93 1.32 3.83
CA LEU A 30 -12.14 1.91 4.43
C LEU A 30 -11.85 2.55 5.79
N TYR A 31 -11.12 1.83 6.65
CA TYR A 31 -10.67 2.37 7.94
C TYR A 31 -9.77 3.59 7.75
N GLY A 32 -8.83 3.53 6.81
CA GLY A 32 -7.93 4.63 6.48
C GLY A 32 -8.67 5.88 5.96
N PHE A 33 -9.68 5.73 5.09
CA PHE A 33 -10.49 6.85 4.62
C PHE A 33 -11.33 7.45 5.75
N TYR A 34 -11.85 6.62 6.66
CA TYR A 34 -12.49 7.11 7.88
C TYR A 34 -11.51 7.91 8.75
N TRP A 35 -10.28 7.41 8.94
CA TRP A 35 -9.22 8.11 9.68
C TRP A 35 -8.85 9.47 9.04
N TYR A 36 -8.79 9.53 7.70
CA TYR A 36 -8.51 10.76 6.95
C TYR A 36 -9.71 11.70 6.81
N TRP A 37 -10.92 11.27 7.20
CA TRP A 37 -12.15 12.05 6.99
C TRP A 37 -12.08 13.48 7.54
N PRO A 38 -11.55 13.74 8.75
CA PRO A 38 -11.41 15.11 9.26
C PRO A 38 -10.58 16.01 8.34
N GLN A 39 -9.50 15.49 7.73
CA GLN A 39 -8.66 16.22 6.78
C GLN A 39 -9.37 16.40 5.43
N LEU A 40 -10.01 15.34 4.92
CA LEU A 40 -10.71 15.37 3.64
C LEU A 40 -11.89 16.35 3.65
N SER A 41 -12.62 16.44 4.76
CA SER A 41 -13.74 17.38 4.91
C SER A 41 -13.33 18.85 4.82
N GLN A 42 -12.04 19.15 5.05
CA GLN A 42 -11.45 20.49 4.97
C GLN A 42 -10.66 20.70 3.68
N THR A 43 -10.53 19.66 2.85
CA THR A 43 -9.78 19.68 1.60
C THR A 43 -10.74 19.83 0.42
N PRO A 44 -10.46 20.71 -0.56
CA PRO A 44 -11.23 20.77 -1.80
C PRO A 44 -11.38 19.38 -2.46
N PRO A 45 -12.59 18.97 -2.88
CA PRO A 45 -12.85 17.65 -3.46
C PRO A 45 -11.93 17.27 -4.62
N ALA A 46 -11.50 18.26 -5.41
CA ALA A 46 -10.55 18.07 -6.50
C ALA A 46 -9.19 17.52 -6.07
N ARG A 47 -8.82 17.57 -4.77
CA ARG A 47 -7.56 17.02 -4.23
C ARG A 47 -7.75 15.70 -3.49
N TRP A 48 -8.96 15.16 -3.40
CA TRP A 48 -9.20 13.94 -2.63
C TRP A 48 -8.50 12.70 -3.21
N PHE A 49 -8.09 12.74 -4.47
CA PHE A 49 -7.35 11.63 -5.08
C PHE A 49 -5.87 11.60 -4.68
N ILE A 50 -5.33 12.70 -4.15
CA ILE A 50 -3.89 12.85 -3.86
C ILE A 50 -3.59 12.92 -2.35
N VAL A 51 -4.61 13.27 -1.54
CA VAL A 51 -4.48 13.49 -0.10
C VAL A 51 -4.41 12.19 0.73
N PRO A 52 -5.19 11.13 0.44
CA PRO A 52 -5.17 9.92 1.25
C PRO A 52 -3.96 9.04 0.91
N ASP A 53 -2.93 9.09 1.75
CA ASP A 53 -1.68 8.34 1.61
C ASP A 53 -1.85 6.81 1.64
N SER A 54 -1.71 6.20 2.83
CA SER A 54 -1.87 4.75 3.02
C SER A 54 -3.26 4.22 2.68
N PRO A 55 -4.39 4.97 2.82
CA PRO A 55 -5.70 4.51 2.35
C PRO A 55 -5.73 4.35 0.83
N GLY A 56 -5.17 5.32 0.08
CA GLY A 56 -5.06 5.24 -1.37
C GLY A 56 -4.14 4.11 -1.82
N ALA A 57 -3.00 3.93 -1.15
CA ALA A 57 -2.05 2.86 -1.45
C ALA A 57 -2.68 1.46 -1.32
N THR A 58 -3.33 1.18 -0.20
CA THR A 58 -4.01 -0.12 0.04
C THR A 58 -5.18 -0.31 -0.93
N PHE A 59 -5.89 0.76 -1.28
CA PHE A 59 -7.02 0.68 -2.22
C PHE A 59 -6.55 0.32 -3.63
N LEU A 60 -5.46 0.93 -4.11
CA LEU A 60 -4.86 0.57 -5.40
C LEU A 60 -4.34 -0.88 -5.41
N PHE A 61 -3.78 -1.35 -4.29
CA PHE A 61 -3.36 -2.75 -4.15
C PHE A 61 -4.55 -3.71 -4.18
N ALA A 62 -5.67 -3.36 -3.54
CA ALA A 62 -6.91 -4.11 -3.58
C ALA A 62 -7.46 -4.19 -5.02
N ILE A 63 -7.50 -3.07 -5.76
CA ILE A 63 -7.91 -3.06 -7.18
C ILE A 63 -7.00 -3.98 -7.99
N TRP A 64 -5.69 -3.86 -7.82
CA TRP A 64 -4.71 -4.69 -8.54
C TRP A 64 -4.94 -6.19 -8.28
N LEU A 65 -5.15 -6.59 -7.02
CA LEU A 65 -5.50 -7.97 -6.67
C LEU A 65 -6.83 -8.41 -7.26
N GLY A 66 -7.85 -7.55 -7.23
CA GLY A 66 -9.17 -7.83 -7.80
C GLY A 66 -9.09 -8.11 -9.31
N LEU A 67 -8.32 -7.30 -10.04
CA LEU A 67 -8.06 -7.51 -11.48
C LEU A 67 -7.27 -8.80 -11.74
N LEU A 68 -6.26 -9.09 -10.91
CA LEU A 68 -5.50 -10.34 -11.00
C LEU A 68 -6.40 -11.56 -10.75
N LEU A 69 -7.29 -11.49 -9.75
CA LEU A 69 -8.27 -12.54 -9.45
C LEU A 69 -9.28 -12.73 -10.60
N ALA A 70 -9.66 -11.65 -11.28
CA ALA A 70 -10.51 -11.65 -12.47
C ALA A 70 -9.78 -12.18 -13.74
N GLY A 71 -8.49 -12.51 -13.65
CA GLY A 71 -7.73 -13.10 -14.75
C GLY A 71 -7.09 -12.09 -15.70
N VAL A 72 -7.04 -10.81 -15.33
CA VAL A 72 -6.32 -9.80 -16.11
C VAL A 72 -4.83 -10.11 -16.07
N ASP A 73 -4.17 -10.11 -17.23
CA ASP A 73 -2.74 -10.35 -17.32
C ASP A 73 -1.97 -9.21 -16.64
N TRP A 74 -1.21 -9.55 -15.60
CA TRP A 74 -0.37 -8.61 -14.87
C TRP A 74 0.68 -7.94 -15.75
N ARG A 75 1.05 -8.57 -16.89
CA ARG A 75 2.01 -8.02 -17.86
C ARG A 75 1.40 -6.96 -18.76
N SER A 76 0.08 -6.77 -18.77
CA SER A 76 -0.54 -5.69 -19.54
C SER A 76 -0.03 -4.32 -19.04
N PRO A 77 0.15 -3.32 -19.93
CA PRO A 77 0.70 -2.01 -19.53
C PRO A 77 -0.04 -1.36 -18.36
N GLY A 78 -1.37 -1.45 -18.35
CA GLY A 78 -2.21 -0.92 -17.26
C GLY A 78 -1.97 -1.62 -15.92
N MET A 79 -1.86 -2.95 -15.91
CA MET A 79 -1.57 -3.71 -14.68
C MET A 79 -0.15 -3.46 -14.17
N GLN A 80 0.83 -3.28 -15.06
CA GLN A 80 2.19 -2.94 -14.65
C GLN A 80 2.24 -1.55 -14.01
N LEU A 81 1.53 -0.56 -14.59
CA LEU A 81 1.46 0.79 -14.02
C LEU A 81 0.74 0.80 -12.67
N LEU A 82 -0.45 0.20 -12.61
CA LEU A 82 -1.23 0.09 -11.37
C LEU A 82 -0.43 -0.64 -10.28
N GLY A 83 0.20 -1.77 -10.64
CA GLY A 83 1.04 -2.54 -9.73
C GLY A 83 2.23 -1.74 -9.23
N ALA A 84 2.94 -1.03 -10.12
CA ALA A 84 4.07 -0.19 -9.74
C ALA A 84 3.67 0.88 -8.71
N VAL A 85 2.61 1.64 -9.00
CA VAL A 85 2.13 2.70 -8.10
C VAL A 85 1.66 2.09 -6.78
N ALA A 86 0.85 1.02 -6.82
CA ALA A 86 0.37 0.33 -5.63
C ALA A 86 1.52 -0.18 -4.74
N PHE A 87 2.49 -0.91 -5.32
CA PHE A 87 3.58 -1.53 -4.56
C PHE A 87 4.50 -0.47 -3.95
N VAL A 88 4.92 0.52 -4.73
CA VAL A 88 5.81 1.59 -4.23
C VAL A 88 5.13 2.41 -3.15
N SER A 89 3.84 2.75 -3.32
CA SER A 89 3.09 3.52 -2.31
C SER A 89 2.93 2.72 -1.02
N ASN A 90 2.60 1.42 -1.11
CA ASN A 90 2.53 0.54 0.07
C ASN A 90 3.88 0.42 0.78
N MET A 91 4.99 0.35 0.02
CA MET A 91 6.33 0.32 0.60
C MET A 91 6.69 1.64 1.29
N LYS A 92 6.47 2.79 0.65
CA LYS A 92 6.76 4.12 1.21
C LYS A 92 5.98 4.34 2.49
N TYR A 93 4.65 4.35 2.40
CA TYR A 93 3.78 4.67 3.52
C TYR A 93 3.80 3.59 4.60
N GLY A 94 3.92 2.33 4.19
CA GLY A 94 4.07 1.21 5.11
C GLY A 94 5.31 1.35 5.98
N LEU A 95 6.49 1.56 5.38
CA LEU A 95 7.73 1.67 6.13
C LEU A 95 7.80 2.96 6.95
N TRP A 96 7.33 4.07 6.39
CA TRP A 96 7.32 5.36 7.09
C TRP A 96 6.49 5.27 8.37
N THR A 97 5.22 4.85 8.28
CA THR A 97 4.35 4.76 9.46
C THR A 97 4.83 3.71 10.46
N ALA A 98 5.32 2.56 9.98
CA ALA A 98 5.86 1.50 10.84
C ALA A 98 7.16 1.89 11.56
N THR A 99 7.83 2.98 11.18
CA THR A 99 9.03 3.49 11.85
C THR A 99 8.75 4.73 12.69
N VAL A 100 7.93 5.66 12.20
CA VAL A 100 7.66 6.94 12.86
C VAL A 100 6.73 6.79 14.08
N LEU A 101 5.68 5.97 13.99
CA LEU A 101 4.76 5.82 15.12
C LEU A 101 5.39 5.14 16.35
N PRO A 102 6.26 4.12 16.22
CA PRO A 102 6.99 3.59 17.37
C PRO A 102 7.92 4.62 18.02
N GLN A 103 8.57 5.47 17.21
CA GLN A 103 9.42 6.55 17.74
C GLN A 103 8.58 7.59 18.51
N ALA A 104 7.41 7.95 17.98
CA ALA A 104 6.46 8.80 18.68
C ALA A 104 5.99 8.16 20.00
N GLY A 105 5.66 6.87 19.98
CA GLY A 105 5.27 6.11 21.17
C GLY A 105 6.35 6.07 22.25
N MET A 106 7.62 5.91 21.85
CA MET A 106 8.76 5.98 22.79
C MET A 106 8.94 7.37 23.41
N LYS A 107 8.65 8.43 22.66
CA LYS A 107 8.86 9.81 23.11
C LYS A 107 7.69 10.38 23.91
N TYR A 108 6.46 10.08 23.51
CA TYR A 108 5.24 10.72 24.02
C TYR A 108 4.33 9.76 24.80
N GLY A 109 4.65 8.46 24.83
CA GLY A 109 3.83 7.42 25.46
C GLY A 109 3.11 6.55 24.42
N TRP A 110 2.87 5.29 24.78
CA TRP A 110 2.24 4.33 23.87
C TRP A 110 0.72 4.42 23.90
N GLU A 111 0.14 4.56 22.72
CA GLU A 111 -1.31 4.49 22.48
C GLU A 111 -1.64 3.28 21.60
N PHE A 112 -2.90 2.81 21.68
CA PHE A 112 -3.37 1.72 20.83
C PHE A 112 -3.17 2.02 19.34
N ASP A 113 -3.34 3.29 18.96
CA ASP A 113 -3.18 3.77 17.59
C ASP A 113 -1.75 3.59 17.08
N PHE A 114 -0.76 3.91 17.90
CA PHE A 114 0.65 3.71 17.53
C PHE A 114 0.98 2.25 17.30
N VAL A 115 0.42 1.33 18.09
CA VAL A 115 0.71 -0.10 17.95
C VAL A 115 0.04 -0.67 16.70
N HIS A 116 -1.28 -0.55 16.59
CA HIS A 116 -2.01 -1.23 15.51
C HIS A 116 -1.71 -0.61 14.14
N LEU A 117 -1.52 0.71 14.05
CA LEU A 117 -1.12 1.35 12.80
C LEU A 117 0.30 0.93 12.41
N SER A 118 1.24 0.84 13.34
CA SER A 118 2.60 0.37 13.01
C SER A 118 2.60 -1.05 12.45
N LEU A 119 1.84 -1.96 13.07
CA LEU A 119 1.78 -3.36 12.64
C LEU A 119 1.07 -3.51 11.29
N SER A 120 -0.04 -2.80 11.07
CA SER A 120 -0.76 -2.85 9.79
C SER A 120 0.10 -2.27 8.65
N HIS A 121 0.85 -1.20 8.91
CA HIS A 121 1.74 -0.57 7.94
C HIS A 121 3.01 -1.39 7.68
N LEU A 122 3.51 -2.14 8.68
CA LEU A 122 4.54 -3.15 8.43
C LEU A 122 4.02 -4.23 7.47
N GLY A 123 2.76 -4.65 7.63
CA GLY A 123 2.06 -5.52 6.69
C GLY A 123 2.03 -4.93 5.27
N MET A 124 1.72 -3.63 5.13
CA MET A 124 1.76 -2.92 3.84
C MET A 124 3.16 -2.96 3.21
N TRP A 125 4.20 -2.70 3.99
CA TRP A 125 5.56 -2.74 3.48
C TRP A 125 5.95 -4.14 3.00
N VAL A 126 5.67 -5.17 3.81
CA VAL A 126 5.96 -6.57 3.47
C VAL A 126 5.21 -7.00 2.22
N GLN A 127 3.92 -6.70 2.10
CA GLN A 127 3.15 -7.08 0.90
C GLN A 127 3.64 -6.36 -0.35
N GLY A 128 3.93 -5.05 -0.26
CA GLY A 128 4.42 -4.26 -1.38
C GLY A 128 5.75 -4.79 -1.90
N PHE A 129 6.69 -5.07 -0.99
CA PHE A 129 7.97 -5.66 -1.32
C PHE A 129 7.83 -7.08 -1.92
N LEU A 130 7.00 -7.91 -1.30
CA LEU A 130 6.79 -9.29 -1.74
C LEU A 130 6.22 -9.36 -3.15
N PHE A 131 5.21 -8.55 -3.45
CA PHE A 131 4.57 -8.53 -4.76
C PHE A 131 5.46 -7.86 -5.82
N ALA A 132 6.15 -6.77 -5.49
CA ALA A 132 7.13 -6.15 -6.40
C ALA A 132 8.25 -7.13 -6.83
N ARG A 133 8.62 -8.07 -5.95
CA ARG A 133 9.62 -9.11 -6.28
C ARG A 133 9.13 -10.11 -7.34
N HIS A 134 7.85 -10.48 -7.31
CA HIS A 134 7.25 -11.52 -8.17
C HIS A 134 6.57 -10.94 -9.41
N TYR A 135 5.98 -9.76 -9.30
CA TYR A 135 5.27 -9.01 -10.33
C TYR A 135 6.03 -7.74 -10.66
N ARG A 136 7.29 -7.91 -11.09
CA ARG A 136 8.22 -6.80 -11.35
C ARG A 136 7.66 -5.88 -12.43
N PRO A 137 7.32 -4.62 -12.11
CA PRO A 137 6.88 -3.68 -13.14
C PRO A 137 8.03 -3.36 -14.10
N GLY A 138 7.69 -3.10 -15.36
CA GLY A 138 8.66 -2.60 -16.33
C GLY A 138 9.23 -1.22 -15.94
N PRO A 139 10.40 -0.84 -16.50
CA PRO A 139 11.09 0.39 -16.13
C PRO A 139 10.24 1.67 -16.27
N ALA A 140 9.41 1.76 -17.30
CA ALA A 140 8.53 2.90 -17.51
C ALA A 140 7.47 3.03 -16.40
N ALA A 141 6.81 1.93 -16.03
CA ALA A 141 5.85 1.91 -14.94
C ALA A 141 6.50 2.25 -13.60
N ALA A 142 7.70 1.72 -13.35
CA ALA A 142 8.49 2.05 -12.16
C ALA A 142 8.88 3.54 -12.11
N ALA A 143 9.30 4.12 -13.24
CA ALA A 143 9.62 5.54 -13.33
C ALA A 143 8.40 6.42 -13.04
N VAL A 144 7.22 6.08 -13.57
CA VAL A 144 5.97 6.79 -13.26
C VAL A 144 5.61 6.66 -11.79
N ALA A 145 5.75 5.47 -11.18
CA ALA A 145 5.49 5.28 -9.76
C ALA A 145 6.44 6.10 -8.87
N LEU A 146 7.72 6.21 -9.24
CA LEU A 146 8.68 7.06 -8.53
C LEU A 146 8.35 8.55 -8.69
N ALA A 147 8.01 8.99 -9.90
CA ALA A 147 7.57 10.36 -10.14
C ALA A 147 6.32 10.70 -9.32
N TRP A 148 5.37 9.76 -9.24
CA TRP A 148 4.19 9.88 -8.38
C TRP A 148 4.56 10.05 -6.91
N MET A 149 5.55 9.32 -6.38
CA MET A 149 6.01 9.51 -5.00
C MET A 149 6.62 10.88 -4.75
N VAL A 150 7.37 11.42 -5.72
CA VAL A 150 7.89 12.80 -5.65
C VAL A 150 6.75 13.80 -5.60
N VAL A 151 5.72 13.62 -6.45
CA VAL A 151 4.54 14.49 -6.42
C VAL A 151 3.84 14.41 -5.05
N GLN A 152 3.62 13.21 -4.51
CA GLN A 152 3.05 13.04 -3.16
C GLN A 152 3.88 13.80 -2.12
N ASP A 153 5.21 13.62 -2.09
CA ASP A 153 6.07 14.34 -1.14
C ASP A 153 5.96 15.86 -1.30
N THR A 154 5.86 16.39 -2.53
CA THR A 154 5.67 17.83 -2.71
C THR A 154 4.33 18.34 -2.19
N VAL A 155 3.30 17.48 -2.10
CA VAL A 155 1.99 17.83 -1.54
C VAL A 155 2.02 17.70 -0.02
N ASP A 156 2.65 16.66 0.52
CA ASP A 156 2.68 16.37 1.97
C ASP A 156 3.46 17.43 2.77
N TYR A 157 4.49 18.03 2.16
CA TYR A 157 5.40 18.97 2.82
C TYR A 157 5.21 20.44 2.40
N ARG A 158 4.03 20.81 1.89
CA ARG A 158 3.66 22.18 1.54
C ARG A 158 2.38 22.62 2.23
#